data_AF-A0A7S0C110-F1
#
_entry.id   AF-A0A7S0C110-F1
#
_cell.length_a   1.000
_cell.length_b   1.000
_cell.length_c   1.000
_cell.angle_alpha   90.00
_cell.angle_beta   90.00
_cell.angle_gamma   90.00
#
_symmetry.space_group_name_H-M   'P 1'
#
loop_
_entity.id
_entity.type
_entity.pdbx_description
1 polymer ?
#
loop_
_entity_poly.entity_id
_entity_poly.type
_entity_poly.pdbx_seq_one_letter_code
_entity_poly.pdbx_strand_id
1 'polypeptide(L)'
;ISLHDAIRSWITLEELTTFAWNFRFKELAGDVWTNDDPWWNGRKPRKVAFHCDELHRKKRCPRGVMEWFDEHSGEERQFLSWKFLLRKVHRITEKSEIRYDRVAPSWRGVQVQNFPGELILRTSNWGWVMHSTWVVYTSFPLPIKGDDEGEISDQVLHSKLLPWQWQGADEYNRTLESESSSSDESVNDLGD
;
A
#
# COMPACT_ATOMS: atom_id res chain seq x y z
N ILE A 1 13.82 -9.68 -20.16
CA ILE A 1 13.43 -8.42 -19.49
C ILE A 1 14.03 -7.25 -20.28
N SER A 2 13.27 -6.18 -20.57
CA SER A 2 13.71 -5.05 -21.38
C SER A 2 14.05 -3.82 -20.54
N LEU A 3 14.81 -2.86 -21.08
CA LEU A 3 15.07 -1.56 -20.42
C LEU A 3 13.76 -0.82 -20.05
N HIS A 4 12.72 -0.97 -20.87
CA HIS A 4 11.40 -0.40 -20.61
C HIS A 4 10.73 -1.03 -19.37
N ASP A 5 10.97 -2.32 -19.11
CA ASP A 5 10.48 -3.01 -17.92
C ASP A 5 11.22 -2.56 -16.64
N ALA A 6 12.50 -2.17 -16.77
CA ALA A 6 13.31 -1.69 -15.65
C ALA A 6 12.82 -0.36 -15.08
N ILE A 7 12.31 0.52 -15.96
CA ILE A 7 11.94 1.89 -15.61
C ILE A 7 10.44 2.08 -15.39
N ARG A 8 9.62 1.02 -15.56
CA ARG A 8 8.18 1.19 -15.42
C ARG A 8 7.80 1.36 -13.95
N SER A 9 6.81 2.21 -13.72
CA SER A 9 6.27 2.48 -12.39
C SER A 9 4.81 2.00 -12.29
N TRP A 10 4.50 0.86 -12.91
CA TRP A 10 3.18 0.26 -12.91
C TRP A 10 3.30 -1.27 -12.88
N ILE A 11 2.42 -1.92 -12.13
CA ILE A 11 2.35 -3.38 -12.00
C ILE A 11 1.19 -3.92 -12.82
N THR A 12 1.32 -5.14 -13.35
CA THR A 12 0.18 -5.86 -13.91
C THR A 12 -0.66 -6.49 -12.81
N LEU A 13 -1.90 -6.86 -13.13
CA LEU A 13 -2.73 -7.65 -12.22
C LEU A 13 -2.06 -8.99 -11.89
N GLU A 14 -1.51 -9.67 -12.90
CA GLU A 14 -0.84 -10.96 -12.73
C GLU A 14 0.34 -10.85 -11.75
N GLU A 15 1.20 -9.84 -11.92
CA GLU A 15 2.30 -9.58 -11.01
C GLU A 15 1.81 -9.28 -9.58
N LEU A 16 0.80 -8.42 -9.42
CA LEU A 16 0.25 -8.10 -8.09
C LEU A 16 -0.19 -9.38 -7.36
N THR A 17 -0.85 -10.29 -8.06
CA THR A 17 -1.42 -11.52 -7.49
C THR A 17 -0.46 -12.72 -7.45
N THR A 18 0.73 -12.61 -8.04
CA THR A 18 1.69 -13.74 -8.09
C THR A 18 2.59 -13.79 -6.86
N PHE A 19 2.88 -12.65 -6.24
CA PHE A 19 3.83 -12.59 -5.13
C PHE A 19 3.15 -12.86 -3.78
N ALA A 20 3.88 -13.54 -2.90
CA ALA A 20 3.71 -13.38 -1.46
C ALA A 20 4.54 -12.16 -1.04
N TRP A 21 3.84 -11.07 -0.72
CA TRP A 21 4.47 -9.79 -0.40
C TRP A 21 4.92 -9.76 1.05
N ASN A 22 6.10 -9.23 1.32
CA ASN A 22 6.56 -8.95 2.69
C ASN A 22 6.10 -7.56 3.10
N PHE A 23 5.51 -7.45 4.28
CA PHE A 23 4.89 -6.25 4.81
C PHE A 23 5.65 -5.72 6.04
N ARG A 24 5.72 -4.39 6.14
CA ARG A 24 6.06 -3.68 7.37
C ARG A 24 5.36 -2.33 7.45
N PHE A 25 5.19 -1.83 8.67
CA PHE A 25 4.90 -0.43 8.95
C PHE A 25 6.15 0.43 8.79
N LYS A 26 5.92 1.70 8.49
CA LYS A 26 6.91 2.78 8.55
C LYS A 26 6.87 3.42 9.93
N GLU A 27 7.93 4.13 10.28
CA GLU A 27 8.03 4.92 11.51
C GLU A 27 6.85 5.89 11.64
N LEU A 28 6.43 6.52 10.53
CA LEU A 28 5.29 7.43 10.47
C LEU A 28 3.93 6.80 10.78
N ALA A 29 3.83 5.47 10.84
CA ALA A 29 2.61 4.85 11.36
C ALA A 29 2.43 5.13 12.87
N GLY A 30 3.53 5.34 13.59
CA GLY A 30 3.55 5.59 15.03
C GLY A 30 3.70 4.31 15.87
N ASP A 31 4.07 4.52 17.14
CA ASP A 31 4.54 3.48 18.05
C ASP A 31 3.55 2.32 18.23
N VAL A 32 2.24 2.62 18.27
CA VAL A 32 1.19 1.61 18.43
C VAL A 32 1.31 0.53 17.34
N TRP A 33 1.62 0.93 16.10
CA TRP A 33 1.72 0.01 14.97
C TRP A 33 3.10 -0.63 14.86
N THR A 34 4.15 0.14 15.12
CA THR A 34 5.53 -0.37 15.01
C THR A 34 5.90 -1.31 16.15
N ASN A 35 5.36 -1.12 17.36
CA ASN A 35 5.60 -2.03 18.49
C ASN A 35 5.05 -3.43 18.23
N ASP A 36 3.95 -3.54 17.47
CA ASP A 36 3.33 -4.82 17.11
C ASP A 36 3.81 -5.38 15.77
N ASP A 37 4.69 -4.68 15.05
CA ASP A 37 5.23 -5.14 13.78
C ASP A 37 6.41 -6.11 14.00
N PRO A 38 6.32 -7.38 13.53
CA PRO A 38 7.41 -8.33 13.60
C PRO A 38 8.74 -7.80 13.06
N TRP A 39 8.72 -7.06 11.94
CA TRP A 39 9.93 -6.53 11.31
C TRP A 39 10.63 -5.49 12.21
N TRP A 40 9.87 -4.60 12.83
CA TRP A 40 10.41 -3.61 13.78
C TRP A 40 11.06 -4.27 15.00
N ASN A 41 10.58 -5.47 15.36
CA ASN A 41 11.07 -6.26 16.48
C ASN A 41 12.13 -7.30 16.08
N GLY A 42 12.77 -7.16 14.90
CA GLY A 42 13.82 -8.06 14.44
C GLY A 42 13.35 -9.48 14.09
N ARG A 43 12.04 -9.69 13.95
CA ARG A 43 11.43 -10.96 13.53
C ARG A 43 11.16 -10.95 12.02
N LYS A 44 10.76 -12.11 11.49
CA LYS A 44 10.37 -12.21 10.08
C LYS A 44 9.16 -11.30 9.81
N PRO A 45 9.19 -10.47 8.74
CA PRO A 45 8.07 -9.62 8.40
C PRO A 45 6.79 -10.42 8.12
N ARG A 46 5.64 -9.77 8.31
CA ARG A 46 4.36 -10.34 7.91
C ARG A 46 4.33 -10.57 6.41
N LYS A 47 3.55 -11.56 5.98
CA LYS A 47 3.29 -11.79 4.56
C LYS A 47 1.85 -11.45 4.21
N VAL A 48 1.64 -10.97 3.00
CA VAL A 48 0.31 -10.78 2.44
C VAL A 48 0.24 -11.31 1.01
N ALA A 49 -0.94 -11.76 0.58
CA ALA A 49 -1.21 -12.15 -0.80
C ALA A 49 -2.41 -11.37 -1.33
N PHE A 50 -2.32 -10.91 -2.57
CA PHE A 50 -3.42 -10.25 -3.26
C PHE A 50 -4.12 -11.25 -4.17
N HIS A 51 -5.42 -11.37 -4.01
CA HIS A 51 -6.28 -12.20 -4.82
C HIS A 51 -7.24 -11.33 -5.60
N CYS A 52 -7.41 -11.62 -6.89
CA CYS A 52 -8.42 -10.96 -7.72
C CYS A 52 -9.57 -11.91 -7.97
N ASP A 53 -10.79 -11.42 -7.81
CA ASP A 53 -11.98 -12.14 -8.24
C ASP A 53 -11.98 -12.28 -9.77
N GLU A 54 -12.31 -13.47 -10.27
CA GLU A 54 -12.43 -13.76 -11.71
C GLU A 54 -13.39 -12.79 -12.40
N LEU A 55 -14.44 -12.35 -11.70
CA LEU A 55 -15.43 -11.40 -12.20
C LEU A 55 -14.83 -10.01 -12.46
N HIS A 56 -13.75 -9.64 -11.76
CA HIS A 56 -13.12 -8.32 -11.85
C HIS A 56 -11.85 -8.32 -12.68
N ARG A 57 -11.32 -9.49 -13.04
CA ARG A 57 -10.11 -9.63 -13.86
C ARG A 57 -10.18 -8.89 -15.20
N LYS A 58 -11.37 -8.85 -15.83
CA LYS A 58 -11.61 -8.17 -17.12
C LYS A 58 -12.11 -6.73 -16.99
N LYS A 59 -12.31 -6.23 -15.77
CA LYS A 59 -12.85 -4.88 -15.56
C LYS A 59 -11.79 -3.84 -15.81
N ARG A 60 -12.25 -2.65 -16.17
CA ARG A 60 -11.39 -1.48 -16.34
C ARG A 60 -10.58 -1.19 -15.08
N CYS A 61 -11.09 -1.48 -13.88
CA CYS A 61 -10.39 -1.33 -12.61
C CYS A 61 -10.56 -2.63 -11.79
N PRO A 62 -9.59 -3.55 -11.84
CA PRO A 62 -9.62 -4.77 -11.06
C PRO A 62 -9.61 -4.49 -9.55
N ARG A 63 -10.24 -5.40 -8.80
CA ARG A 63 -10.35 -5.36 -7.34
C ARG A 63 -10.41 -6.79 -6.81
N GLY A 64 -10.17 -6.96 -5.53
CA GLY A 64 -10.29 -8.26 -4.88
C GLY A 64 -10.02 -8.18 -3.39
N VAL A 65 -9.41 -9.24 -2.87
CA VAL A 65 -9.16 -9.42 -1.44
C VAL A 65 -7.66 -9.61 -1.20
N MET A 66 -7.14 -8.98 -0.17
CA MET A 66 -5.80 -9.17 0.35
C MET A 66 -5.91 -10.00 1.61
N GLU A 67 -5.12 -11.07 1.66
CA GLU A 67 -5.05 -12.01 2.77
C GLU A 67 -3.77 -11.76 3.58
N TRP A 68 -3.91 -11.66 4.90
CA TRP A 68 -2.79 -11.50 5.82
C TRP A 68 -2.37 -12.85 6.42
N PHE A 69 -1.07 -13.11 6.42
CA PHE A 69 -0.44 -14.25 7.06
C PHE A 69 0.41 -13.77 8.22
N ASP A 70 -0.06 -14.00 9.44
CA ASP A 70 0.75 -13.88 10.65
C ASP A 70 1.09 -15.28 11.16
N GLU A 71 2.32 -15.73 10.92
CA GLU A 71 2.81 -17.02 11.41
C GLU A 71 2.97 -17.03 12.94
N HIS A 72 2.95 -15.87 13.61
CA HIS A 72 3.33 -15.73 15.01
C HIS A 72 2.13 -15.53 15.95
N SER A 73 1.07 -14.89 15.49
CA SER A 73 -0.07 -14.55 16.38
C SER A 73 -1.02 -15.72 16.60
N GLY A 74 -1.00 -16.75 15.74
CA GLY A 74 -1.99 -17.83 15.77
C GLY A 74 -3.42 -17.34 15.53
N GLU A 75 -3.58 -16.08 15.12
CA GLU A 75 -4.85 -15.44 14.88
C GLU A 75 -5.46 -15.87 13.54
N GLU A 76 -6.76 -15.62 13.42
CA GLU A 76 -7.50 -15.85 12.19
C GLU A 76 -6.97 -14.98 11.05
N ARG A 77 -6.97 -15.53 9.84
CA ARG A 77 -6.57 -14.82 8.62
C ARG A 77 -7.47 -13.61 8.42
N GLN A 78 -6.87 -12.42 8.29
CA GLN A 78 -7.60 -11.21 7.99
C GLN A 78 -7.71 -11.00 6.48
N PHE A 79 -8.88 -10.56 6.03
CA PHE A 79 -9.19 -10.34 4.64
C PHE A 79 -9.60 -8.88 4.43
N LEU A 80 -8.82 -8.16 3.63
CA LEU A 80 -9.02 -6.74 3.36
C LEU A 80 -9.34 -6.53 1.88
N SER A 81 -10.34 -5.70 1.58
CA SER A 81 -10.65 -5.39 0.18
C SER A 81 -9.53 -4.54 -0.44
N TRP A 82 -9.23 -4.74 -1.73
CA TRP A 82 -8.32 -3.86 -2.46
C TRP A 82 -8.85 -3.52 -3.85
N LYS A 83 -8.39 -2.40 -4.40
CA LYS A 83 -8.66 -1.99 -5.80
C LYS A 83 -7.45 -1.31 -6.40
N PHE A 84 -7.30 -1.41 -7.72
CA PHE A 84 -6.34 -0.55 -8.41
C PHE A 84 -6.80 0.91 -8.38
N LEU A 85 -5.82 1.82 -8.35
CA LEU A 85 -6.07 3.24 -8.48
C LEU A 85 -5.78 3.68 -9.92
N LEU A 86 -6.84 4.01 -10.67
CA LEU A 86 -6.73 4.79 -11.90
C LEU A 86 -6.41 6.23 -11.53
N ARG A 87 -5.13 6.59 -11.44
CA ARG A 87 -4.72 7.99 -11.31
C ARG A 87 -4.07 8.44 -12.61
N LYS A 88 -4.59 9.53 -13.18
CA LYS A 88 -3.96 10.23 -14.30
C LYS A 88 -2.66 10.85 -13.78
N VAL A 89 -1.53 10.21 -14.04
CA VAL A 89 -0.24 10.85 -13.76
C VAL A 89 0.02 11.85 -14.87
N HIS A 90 0.09 13.12 -14.48
CA HIS A 90 0.58 14.17 -15.35
C HIS A 90 2.07 13.90 -15.55
N ARG A 91 2.45 13.46 -16.75
CA ARG A 91 3.85 13.46 -17.13
C ARG A 91 4.24 14.93 -17.33
N ILE A 92 4.87 15.52 -16.32
CA ILE A 92 5.51 16.83 -16.46
C ILE A 92 6.71 16.59 -17.39
N THR A 93 6.56 16.95 -18.66
CA THR A 93 7.71 17.08 -19.56
C THR A 93 8.33 18.46 -19.35
N GLU A 94 9.65 18.59 -19.51
CA GLU A 94 10.38 19.87 -19.42
C GLU A 94 9.81 20.98 -20.34
N LYS A 95 8.97 20.61 -21.31
CA LYS A 95 8.29 21.53 -22.23
C LYS A 95 6.83 21.81 -21.92
N SER A 96 6.31 21.43 -20.74
CA SER A 96 4.91 21.67 -20.34
C SER A 96 3.86 21.17 -21.34
N GLU A 97 4.20 20.23 -22.23
CA GLU A 97 3.24 19.57 -23.11
C GLU A 97 2.66 18.34 -22.38
N ILE A 98 1.36 18.41 -22.10
CA ILE A 98 0.59 17.28 -21.57
C ILE A 98 0.37 16.28 -22.71
N ARG A 99 1.13 15.18 -22.72
CA ARG A 99 0.87 14.03 -23.60
C ARG A 99 0.17 12.92 -22.83
N TYR A 100 -1.04 12.59 -23.27
CA TYR A 100 -1.75 11.39 -22.83
C TYR A 100 -1.14 10.18 -23.55
N ASP A 101 -0.40 9.34 -22.83
CA ASP A 101 0.01 8.06 -23.39
C ASP A 101 -1.25 7.20 -23.59
N ARG A 102 -1.51 6.76 -24.84
CA ARG A 102 -2.58 5.81 -25.18
C ARG A 102 -2.27 4.37 -24.75
N VAL A 103 -1.13 4.17 -24.09
CA VAL A 103 -0.67 2.87 -23.61
C VAL A 103 -1.52 2.48 -22.39
N ALA A 104 -1.85 1.18 -22.30
CA ALA A 104 -2.70 0.50 -21.31
C ALA A 104 -2.77 1.17 -19.92
N PRO A 105 -3.91 1.07 -19.20
CA PRO A 105 -4.07 1.70 -17.88
C PRO A 105 -2.88 1.37 -16.99
N SER A 106 -1.98 2.34 -16.82
CA SER A 106 -0.76 2.16 -16.05
C SER A 106 -1.17 2.20 -14.59
N TRP A 107 -1.35 1.02 -14.00
CA TRP A 107 -1.72 0.85 -12.60
C TRP A 107 -0.55 1.26 -11.72
N ARG A 108 -0.53 2.53 -11.33
CA ARG A 108 0.55 3.10 -10.52
C ARG A 108 0.27 3.06 -9.03
N GLY A 109 -0.93 2.65 -8.63
CA GLY A 109 -1.21 2.43 -7.23
C GLY A 109 -2.32 1.45 -6.95
N VAL A 110 -2.33 0.97 -5.72
CA VAL A 110 -3.32 0.07 -5.13
C VAL A 110 -3.89 0.79 -3.92
N GLN A 111 -5.16 0.57 -3.61
CA GLN A 111 -5.74 1.00 -2.35
C GLN A 111 -6.30 -0.22 -1.64
N VAL A 112 -5.86 -0.42 -0.40
CA VAL A 112 -6.41 -1.42 0.52
C VAL A 112 -7.41 -0.73 1.44
N GLN A 113 -8.64 -1.25 1.50
CA GLN A 113 -9.75 -0.66 2.25
C GLN A 113 -9.87 0.86 2.04
N ASN A 114 -9.99 1.60 3.13
CA ASN A 114 -10.02 3.06 3.18
C ASN A 114 -8.66 3.65 3.54
N PHE A 115 -7.59 2.84 3.60
CA PHE A 115 -6.25 3.33 3.91
C PHE A 115 -5.70 4.21 2.77
N PRO A 116 -4.67 5.03 3.06
CA PRO A 116 -4.00 5.84 2.06
C PRO A 116 -3.47 4.96 0.93
N GLY A 117 -3.73 5.37 -0.31
CA GLY A 117 -3.32 4.56 -1.45
C GLY A 117 -1.79 4.41 -1.55
N GLU A 118 -1.40 3.30 -2.12
CA GLU A 118 -0.02 2.83 -2.19
C GLU A 118 0.53 3.10 -3.58
N LEU A 119 1.72 3.69 -3.65
CA LEU A 119 2.47 3.93 -4.88
C LEU A 119 3.30 2.68 -5.23
N ILE A 120 3.28 2.29 -6.50
CA ILE A 120 4.06 1.16 -7.02
C ILE A 120 5.36 1.65 -7.64
N LEU A 121 6.47 1.06 -7.23
CA LEU A 121 7.82 1.33 -7.71
C LEU A 121 8.50 0.03 -8.13
N ARG A 122 9.26 0.09 -9.23
CA ARG A 122 10.22 -0.96 -9.58
C ARG A 122 11.54 -0.69 -8.88
N THR A 123 12.22 -1.75 -8.44
CA THR A 123 13.53 -1.68 -7.77
C THR A 123 14.66 -2.19 -8.66
N SER A 124 15.90 -1.84 -8.29
CA SER A 124 17.10 -2.28 -9.03
C SER A 124 17.32 -3.80 -9.03
N ASN A 125 16.80 -4.51 -8.03
CA ASN A 125 16.80 -5.98 -7.97
C ASN A 125 15.67 -6.64 -8.79
N TRP A 126 14.99 -5.87 -9.65
CA TRP A 126 13.85 -6.32 -10.47
C TRP A 126 12.60 -6.69 -9.69
N GLY A 127 12.57 -6.48 -8.39
CA GLY A 127 11.38 -6.62 -7.56
C GLY A 127 10.43 -5.41 -7.67
N TRP A 128 9.39 -5.46 -6.85
CA TRP A 128 8.41 -4.42 -6.68
C TRP A 128 8.36 -3.94 -5.24
N VAL A 129 8.21 -2.63 -5.09
CA VAL A 129 7.85 -1.98 -3.83
C VAL A 129 6.50 -1.33 -4.01
N MET A 130 5.63 -1.51 -3.04
CA MET A 130 4.37 -0.80 -2.94
C MET A 130 4.35 -0.10 -1.58
N HIS A 131 4.10 1.21 -1.53
CA HIS A 131 4.18 1.93 -0.26
C HIS A 131 3.17 3.08 -0.17
N SER A 132 2.64 3.27 1.04
CA SER A 132 1.86 4.46 1.42
C SER A 132 2.67 5.38 2.33
N THR A 133 2.01 6.33 2.99
CA THR A 133 2.58 7.12 4.09
C THR A 133 2.97 6.26 5.30
N TRP A 134 2.28 5.13 5.51
CA TRP A 134 2.41 4.33 6.74
C TRP A 134 2.94 2.91 6.53
N VAL A 135 2.84 2.35 5.33
CA VAL A 135 3.21 0.94 5.11
C VAL A 135 4.10 0.74 3.89
N VAL A 136 4.82 -0.38 3.89
CA VAL A 136 5.67 -0.86 2.80
C VAL A 136 5.37 -2.34 2.54
N TYR A 137 5.23 -2.69 1.27
CA TYR A 137 5.18 -4.05 0.77
C TYR A 137 6.32 -4.26 -0.22
N THR A 138 6.94 -5.43 -0.19
CA THR A 138 8.00 -5.82 -1.12
C THR A 138 7.73 -7.20 -1.71
N SER A 139 7.97 -7.36 -3.01
CA SER A 139 7.83 -8.66 -3.69
C SER A 139 9.03 -9.59 -3.47
N PHE A 140 9.99 -9.16 -2.66
CA PHE A 140 11.23 -9.84 -2.31
C PHE A 140 11.42 -9.76 -0.79
N PRO A 141 12.29 -10.59 -0.17
CA PRO A 141 12.49 -10.56 1.27
C PRO A 141 12.89 -9.17 1.77
N LEU A 142 12.22 -8.67 2.82
CA LEU A 142 12.70 -7.48 3.52
C LEU A 142 14.01 -7.82 4.25
N PRO A 143 15.03 -6.93 4.18
CA PRO A 143 16.20 -7.04 5.03
C PRO A 143 15.80 -6.95 6.49
N ILE A 144 16.63 -7.47 7.39
CA ILE A 144 16.43 -7.31 8.82
C ILE A 144 16.50 -5.81 9.15
N LYS A 145 15.68 -5.36 10.12
CA LYS A 145 15.73 -3.97 10.54
C LYS A 145 17.15 -3.58 11.00
N GLY A 146 17.63 -2.44 10.52
CA GLY A 146 19.01 -1.99 10.73
C GLY A 146 19.91 -2.27 9.53
N ASP A 147 19.59 -3.27 8.72
CA ASP A 147 20.25 -3.54 7.43
C ASP A 147 19.43 -3.01 6.24
N ASP A 148 18.35 -2.26 6.48
CA ASP A 148 17.43 -1.74 5.47
C ASP A 148 17.90 -0.45 4.78
N GLU A 149 19.21 -0.23 4.77
CA GLU A 149 19.82 0.85 4.01
C GLU A 149 19.53 0.67 2.50
N GLY A 150 19.09 1.75 1.85
CA GLY A 150 18.88 1.77 0.40
C GLY A 150 17.44 2.08 -0.03
N GLU A 151 17.02 1.49 -1.15
CA GLU A 151 15.82 1.89 -1.91
C GLU A 151 14.49 1.79 -1.15
N ILE A 152 14.47 1.01 -0.06
CA ILE A 152 13.27 0.68 0.74
C ILE A 152 13.30 1.27 2.15
N SER A 153 14.29 2.09 2.49
CA SER A 153 14.33 2.78 3.78
C SER A 153 13.19 3.80 3.88
N ASP A 154 12.77 4.11 5.11
CA ASP A 154 11.68 5.07 5.33
C ASP A 154 12.01 6.45 4.76
N GLN A 155 13.25 6.93 4.90
CA GLN A 155 13.70 8.19 4.35
C GLN A 155 13.56 8.25 2.82
N VAL A 156 14.02 7.21 2.12
CA VAL A 156 13.97 7.15 0.64
C VAL A 156 12.53 7.01 0.15
N LEU A 157 11.71 6.20 0.82
CA LEU A 157 10.32 6.05 0.42
C LEU A 157 9.47 7.28 0.78
N HIS A 158 9.82 8.00 1.85
CA HIS A 158 9.16 9.25 2.23
C HIS A 158 9.39 10.32 1.16
N SER A 159 10.61 10.47 0.64
CA SER A 159 10.90 11.45 -0.41
C SER A 159 10.20 11.15 -1.75
N LYS A 160 9.64 9.94 -1.91
CA LYS A 160 8.88 9.50 -3.09
C LYS A 160 7.36 9.62 -2.90
N LEU A 161 6.89 10.01 -1.73
CA LEU A 161 5.46 10.19 -1.48
C LEU A 161 4.89 11.29 -2.39
N LEU A 162 3.71 11.02 -2.91
CA LEU A 162 2.98 11.97 -3.74
C LEU A 162 1.91 12.70 -2.91
N PRO A 163 1.52 13.94 -3.26
CA PRO A 163 0.54 14.71 -2.49
C PRO A 163 -0.78 13.99 -2.22
N TRP A 164 -1.24 13.14 -3.15
CA TRP A 164 -2.49 12.40 -2.98
C TRP A 164 -2.42 11.30 -1.91
N GLN A 165 -1.22 10.82 -1.56
CA GLN A 165 -1.05 9.86 -0.47
C GLN A 165 -1.26 10.53 0.89
N TRP A 166 -0.76 11.77 1.04
CA TRP A 166 -1.03 12.61 2.21
C TRP A 166 -2.50 12.98 2.32
N GLN A 167 -3.13 13.38 1.21
CA GLN A 167 -4.58 13.64 1.19
C GLN A 167 -5.38 12.41 1.65
N GLY A 168 -5.01 11.21 1.19
CA GLY A 168 -5.64 9.97 1.64
C GLY A 168 -5.44 9.69 3.13
N ALA A 169 -4.28 10.04 3.69
CA ALA A 169 -4.01 9.96 5.13
C ALA A 169 -4.87 10.94 5.94
N ASP A 170 -4.98 12.18 5.49
CA ASP A 170 -5.81 13.20 6.13
C ASP A 170 -7.30 12.84 6.06
N GLU A 171 -7.75 12.24 4.96
CA GLU A 171 -9.11 11.72 4.81
C GLU A 171 -9.38 10.57 5.80
N TYR A 172 -8.47 9.60 5.88
CA TYR A 172 -8.59 8.48 6.79
C TYR A 172 -8.65 8.92 8.26
N ASN A 173 -7.75 9.80 8.68
CA ASN A 173 -7.70 10.29 10.07
C ASN A 173 -8.99 11.04 10.45
N ARG A 174 -9.53 11.88 9.56
CA ARG A 174 -10.81 12.57 9.80
C ARG A 174 -11.98 11.61 9.96
N THR A 175 -11.98 10.48 9.25
CA THR A 175 -13.02 9.45 9.43
C THR A 175 -12.94 8.83 10.82
N LEU A 176 -11.74 8.48 11.29
CA LEU A 176 -11.55 7.94 12.65
C LEU A 176 -12.00 8.92 13.74
N GLU A 177 -11.67 10.21 13.60
CA GLU A 177 -12.12 11.25 14.53
C GLU A 177 -13.65 11.34 14.57
N SER A 178 -14.31 11.31 13.41
CA SER A 178 -15.78 11.35 13.32
C SER A 178 -16.46 10.13 13.95
N GLU A 179 -15.86 8.94 13.84
CA GLU A 179 -16.38 7.71 14.45
C GLU A 179 -16.21 7.75 15.97
N SER A 180 -15.08 8.26 16.46
CA SER A 180 -14.82 8.39 17.91
C SER A 180 -15.75 9.38 18.61
N SER A 181 -16.15 10.47 17.93
CA SER A 181 -17.09 11.45 18.49
C SER A 181 -18.54 10.95 18.53
N SER A 182 -18.90 9.93 17.73
CA SER A 182 -20.27 9.42 17.66
C SER A 182 -20.59 8.39 18.74
N SER A 183 -19.59 7.79 19.40
CA SER A 183 -19.80 6.74 20.41
C SER A 183 -20.11 7.27 21.81
N ASP A 184 -19.94 8.57 22.07
CA ASP A 184 -20.09 9.16 23.41
C ASP A 184 -21.48 9.78 23.68
N GLU A 185 -22.37 9.89 22.68
CA GLU A 185 -23.70 10.51 22.86
C GLU A 185 -24.83 9.53 23.29
N SER A 186 -24.55 8.23 23.51
CA SER A 186 -25.59 7.24 23.83
C SER A 186 -25.78 6.90 25.32
N VAL A 187 -25.22 7.68 26.25
CA VAL A 187 -25.39 7.45 27.70
C VAL A 187 -25.94 8.71 28.35
N ASN A 188 -27.24 8.93 28.26
CA ASN A 188 -28.06 9.72 29.21
C ASN A 188 -29.54 9.72 28.75
N ASP A 189 -30.21 8.57 28.79
CA ASP A 189 -31.68 8.54 28.85
C ASP A 189 -32.17 7.28 29.56
N LEU A 190 -31.92 7.24 30.87
CA LEU A 190 -32.70 6.43 31.81
C LEU A 190 -33.12 7.35 32.95
N GLY A 191 -34.08 8.22 32.62
CA GLY A 191 -34.89 8.95 33.59
C GLY A 191 -36.22 8.23 33.83
N ASP A 192 -36.46 8.00 35.12
CA ASP A 192 -37.73 7.67 35.83
C ASP A 192 -38.28 6.23 35.82
#